data_AF-A0A4Q3CGT7-F1
#
_entry.id   AF-A0A4Q3CGT7-F1
#
_cell.length_a   1.000
_cell.length_b   1.000
_cell.length_c   1.000
_cell.angle_alpha   90.00
_cell.angle_beta   90.00
_cell.angle_gamma   90.00
#
_symmetry.space_group_name_H-M   'P 1'
#
loop_
_entity.id
_entity.type
_entity.pdbx_description
1 polymer ?
#
loop_
_entity_poly.entity_id
_entity_poly.type
_entity_poly.pdbx_seq_one_letter_code
_entity_poly.pdbx_strand_id
1 'polypeptide(L)'
;MYSESDIDGAVQAGALSAEAASSFRAHVASVRTIPAVDEESFRLLTGFNDIFVSIAAVLMLVAMGWIGNAIRLFTNDHGPSPFIGFAVAGAAWGLAEYFTRERRMALPSIILLLAFAGGLMLGFGILFDFFFNP
;
A
#
# COMPACT_ATOMS: atom_id res chain seq x y z
N MET A 1 -6.80 -15.46 -30.78
CA MET A 1 -5.57 -14.82 -31.30
C MET A 1 -5.27 -15.49 -32.62
N TYR A 2 -5.10 -14.74 -33.71
CA TYR A 2 -4.67 -15.33 -34.98
C TYR A 2 -3.16 -15.57 -34.94
N SER A 3 -2.73 -16.74 -35.40
CA SER A 3 -1.32 -17.14 -35.51
C SER A 3 -0.69 -16.60 -36.80
N GLU A 4 0.65 -16.59 -36.88
CA GLU A 4 1.35 -16.23 -38.13
C GLU A 4 0.90 -17.12 -39.30
N SER A 5 0.64 -18.40 -39.05
CA SER A 5 0.08 -19.33 -40.04
C SER A 5 -1.33 -18.96 -40.50
N ASP A 6 -2.16 -18.37 -39.64
CA ASP A 6 -3.50 -17.89 -40.03
C ASP A 6 -3.40 -16.65 -40.94
N ILE A 7 -2.43 -15.77 -40.67
CA ILE A 7 -2.15 -14.57 -41.48
C ILE A 7 -1.63 -14.98 -42.86
N ASP A 8 -0.67 -15.91 -42.92
CA ASP A 8 -0.12 -16.39 -44.18
C ASP A 8 -1.17 -17.17 -45.00
N GLY A 9 -2.02 -17.96 -44.33
CA GLY A 9 -3.16 -18.63 -44.97
C GLY A 9 -4.17 -17.65 -45.57
N ALA A 10 -4.44 -16.52 -44.90
CA ALA A 10 -5.33 -15.48 -45.41
C ALA A 10 -4.75 -14.74 -46.61
N VAL A 11 -3.41 -14.59 -46.69
CA VAL A 11 -2.73 -14.04 -47.87
C VAL A 11 -2.82 -15.02 -49.05
N GLN A 12 -2.57 -16.31 -48.82
CA GLN A 12 -2.71 -17.33 -49.87
C GLN A 12 -4.13 -17.45 -50.39
N ALA A 13 -5.13 -17.32 -49.52
CA ALA A 13 -6.54 -17.33 -49.90
C ALA A 13 -6.99 -16.04 -50.60
N GLY A 14 -6.12 -15.03 -50.73
CA GLY A 14 -6.44 -13.72 -51.31
C GLY A 14 -7.36 -12.86 -50.45
N ALA A 15 -7.65 -13.29 -49.21
CA ALA A 15 -8.46 -12.53 -48.26
C ALA A 15 -7.70 -11.31 -47.69
N LEU A 16 -6.37 -11.36 -47.71
CA LEU A 16 -5.47 -10.28 -47.29
C LEU A 16 -4.39 -10.05 -48.36
N SER A 17 -4.04 -8.79 -48.60
CA SER A 17 -2.85 -8.48 -49.42
C SER A 17 -1.58 -8.69 -48.59
N ALA A 18 -0.48 -9.05 -49.26
CA ALA A 18 0.82 -9.23 -48.60
C ALA A 18 1.29 -7.97 -47.87
N GLU A 19 0.94 -6.80 -48.42
CA GLU A 19 1.32 -5.49 -47.88
C GLU A 19 0.44 -5.08 -46.69
N ALA A 20 -0.85 -5.46 -46.68
CA ALA A 20 -1.69 -5.32 -45.50
C ALA A 20 -1.24 -6.27 -44.38
N ALA A 21 -0.85 -7.50 -44.72
CA ALA A 21 -0.33 -8.47 -43.75
C ALA A 21 1.00 -8.01 -43.12
N SER A 22 1.91 -7.41 -43.89
CA SER A 22 3.16 -6.87 -43.35
C SER A 22 2.90 -5.64 -42.47
N SER A 23 2.02 -4.74 -42.90
CA SER A 23 1.61 -3.56 -42.11
C SER A 23 0.91 -3.96 -40.81
N PHE A 24 0.08 -4.99 -40.86
CA PHE A 24 -0.59 -5.55 -39.68
C PHE A 24 0.40 -6.18 -38.71
N ARG A 25 1.38 -6.97 -39.20
CA ARG A 25 2.47 -7.51 -38.37
C ARG A 25 3.27 -6.39 -37.69
N ALA A 26 3.62 -5.34 -38.45
CA ALA A 26 4.34 -4.19 -37.91
C ALA A 26 3.53 -3.46 -36.82
N HIS A 27 2.22 -3.31 -37.02
CA HIS A 27 1.31 -2.73 -36.04
C HIS A 27 1.16 -3.60 -34.78
N VAL A 28 0.97 -4.91 -34.94
CA VAL A 28 0.87 -5.83 -33.80
C VAL A 28 2.17 -5.89 -33.01
N ALA A 29 3.33 -5.82 -33.68
CA ALA A 29 4.63 -5.74 -33.03
C ALA A 29 4.82 -4.42 -32.24
N SER A 30 4.32 -3.30 -32.76
CA SER A 30 4.35 -2.00 -32.05
C SER A 30 3.31 -1.89 -30.93
N VAL A 31 2.24 -2.69 -30.96
CA VAL A 31 1.25 -2.78 -29.87
C VAL A 31 1.67 -3.79 -28.80
N ARG A 32 2.34 -4.90 -29.19
CA ARG A 32 2.88 -5.91 -28.26
C ARG A 32 4.10 -5.46 -27.47
N THR A 33 4.63 -4.26 -27.71
CA THR A 33 5.73 -3.67 -26.92
C THR A 33 5.29 -3.24 -25.50
N ILE A 34 4.07 -3.58 -25.09
CA ILE A 34 3.64 -3.53 -23.68
C ILE A 34 3.41 -4.98 -23.23
N PRO A 35 4.36 -5.61 -22.49
CA PRO A 35 4.20 -6.97 -22.03
C PRO A 35 3.30 -7.01 -20.79
N ALA A 36 2.07 -7.50 -20.95
CA ALA A 36 1.15 -7.83 -19.86
C ALA A 36 1.68 -8.94 -18.90
N VAL A 37 2.79 -9.60 -19.25
CA VAL A 37 3.46 -10.64 -18.45
C VAL A 37 4.42 -10.04 -17.42
N ASP A 38 4.93 -8.83 -17.65
CA ASP A 38 5.89 -8.19 -16.74
C ASP A 38 5.20 -7.55 -15.52
N GLU A 39 3.89 -7.29 -15.62
CA GLU A 39 3.09 -6.73 -14.52
C GLU A 39 3.02 -7.65 -13.29
N GLU A 40 3.04 -8.98 -13.47
CA GLU A 40 2.95 -9.92 -12.35
C GLU A 40 4.27 -10.02 -11.57
N SER A 41 5.42 -10.07 -12.28
CA SER A 41 6.75 -10.01 -11.66
C SER A 41 7.01 -8.67 -10.98
N PHE A 42 6.60 -7.56 -11.59
CA PHE A 42 6.72 -6.24 -10.98
C PHE A 42 5.81 -6.08 -9.76
N ARG A 43 4.60 -6.68 -9.75
CA ARG A 43 3.73 -6.70 -8.56
C ARG A 43 4.31 -7.51 -7.41
N LEU A 44 4.95 -8.65 -7.68
CA LEU A 44 5.63 -9.45 -6.66
C LEU A 44 6.82 -8.69 -6.05
N LEU A 45 7.66 -8.05 -6.88
CA LEU A 45 8.82 -7.30 -6.40
C LEU A 45 8.41 -6.03 -5.63
N THR A 46 7.37 -5.33 -6.10
CA THR A 46 6.82 -4.15 -5.41
C THR A 46 6.14 -4.55 -4.08
N GLY A 47 5.47 -5.70 -4.03
CA GLY A 47 4.88 -6.24 -2.81
C GLY A 47 5.91 -6.57 -1.71
N PHE A 48 7.15 -6.94 -2.08
CA PHE A 48 8.22 -7.17 -1.12
C PHE A 48 8.64 -5.88 -0.41
N ASN A 49 8.74 -4.77 -1.14
CA ASN A 49 9.06 -3.45 -0.56
C ASN A 49 8.00 -3.01 0.46
N ASP A 50 6.72 -3.26 0.20
CA ASP A 50 5.62 -2.94 1.11
C ASP A 50 5.78 -3.64 2.48
N ILE A 51 6.35 -4.85 2.51
CA ILE A 51 6.58 -5.60 3.76
C ILE A 51 7.64 -4.91 4.62
N PHE A 52 8.80 -4.52 4.06
CA PHE A 52 9.84 -3.83 4.84
C PHE A 52 9.37 -2.50 5.39
N VAL A 53 8.69 -1.72 4.55
CA VAL A 53 8.11 -0.43 4.95
C VAL A 53 7.11 -0.63 6.08
N SER A 54 6.28 -1.68 6.01
CA SER A 54 5.29 -1.99 7.04
C SER A 54 5.92 -2.39 8.36
N ILE A 55 6.98 -3.22 8.33
CA ILE A 55 7.74 -3.57 9.53
C ILE A 55 8.35 -2.32 10.15
N ALA A 56 8.98 -1.46 9.34
CA ALA A 56 9.55 -0.20 9.81
C ALA A 56 8.48 0.73 10.43
N ALA A 57 7.30 0.82 9.80
CA ALA A 57 6.17 1.59 10.32
C ALA A 57 5.70 1.03 11.67
N VAL A 58 5.53 -0.29 11.80
CA VAL A 58 5.15 -0.92 13.08
C VAL A 58 6.17 -0.64 14.17
N LEU A 59 7.47 -0.79 13.89
CA LEU A 59 8.53 -0.49 14.85
C LEU A 59 8.51 0.98 15.29
N MET A 60 8.32 1.90 14.34
CA MET A 60 8.18 3.33 14.61
C MET A 60 6.97 3.62 15.50
N LEU A 61 5.81 3.01 15.21
CA LEU A 61 4.59 3.18 16.00
C LEU A 61 4.75 2.64 17.42
N VAL A 62 5.41 1.48 17.58
CA VAL A 62 5.72 0.93 18.91
C VAL A 62 6.61 1.91 19.68
N ALA A 63 7.69 2.41 19.07
CA ALA A 63 8.55 3.40 19.69
C ALA A 63 7.79 4.68 20.09
N MET A 64 6.87 5.13 19.24
CA MET A 64 6.02 6.29 19.52
C MET A 64 5.06 6.04 20.70
N GLY A 65 4.54 4.82 20.83
CA GLY A 65 3.77 4.40 22.01
C GLY A 65 4.59 4.46 23.29
N TRP A 66 5.85 3.99 23.27
CA TRP A 66 6.76 4.12 24.42
C TRP A 66 7.03 5.58 24.80
N ILE A 67 7.26 6.45 23.81
CA ILE A 67 7.42 7.89 24.03
C ILE A 67 6.15 8.50 24.62
N GLY A 68 4.98 8.17 24.07
CA GLY A 68 3.69 8.59 24.61
C GLY A 68 3.50 8.16 26.06
N ASN A 69 3.88 6.92 26.39
CA ASN A 69 3.77 6.41 27.75
C ASN A 69 4.72 7.10 28.76
N ALA A 70 5.82 7.69 28.29
CA ALA A 70 6.72 8.47 29.13
C ALA A 70 6.10 9.81 29.57
N ILE A 71 5.08 10.31 28.87
CA ILE A 71 4.35 11.53 29.23
C ILE A 71 3.32 11.18 30.30
N ARG A 72 3.63 11.47 31.57
CA ARG A 72 2.78 11.11 32.74
C ARG A 72 1.67 12.11 33.08
N LEU A 73 1.28 12.95 32.14
CA LEU A 73 0.15 13.87 32.33
C LEU A 73 -1.18 13.12 32.15
N PHE A 74 -2.18 13.43 32.97
CA PHE A 74 -3.49 12.75 32.98
C PHE A 74 -3.38 11.22 33.11
N THR A 75 -2.48 10.76 34.00
CA THR A 75 -2.18 9.34 34.20
C THR A 75 -2.41 8.97 35.66
N ASN A 76 -3.06 7.83 35.91
CA ASN A 76 -3.23 7.26 37.25
C ASN A 76 -1.90 6.67 37.76
N ASP A 77 -1.68 6.60 39.08
CA ASP A 77 -0.38 6.25 39.71
C ASP A 77 0.26 4.95 39.18
N HIS A 78 -0.54 3.99 38.76
CA HIS A 78 -0.09 2.70 38.19
C HIS A 78 -0.64 2.42 36.79
N GLY A 79 -1.32 3.40 36.17
CA GLY A 79 -1.99 3.25 34.88
C GLY A 79 -1.10 3.57 33.68
N PRO A 80 -1.48 3.10 32.47
CA PRO A 80 -0.89 3.56 31.23
C PRO A 80 -1.26 5.03 31.00
N SER A 81 -0.37 5.79 30.37
CA SER A 81 -0.68 7.17 30.00
C SER A 81 -1.59 7.23 28.76
N PRO A 82 -2.59 8.13 28.70
CA PRO A 82 -3.43 8.30 27.50
C PRO A 82 -2.62 8.73 26.27
N PHE A 83 -1.45 9.34 26.48
CA PHE A 83 -0.55 9.73 25.41
C PHE A 83 0.05 8.54 24.66
N ILE A 84 -0.02 7.30 25.18
CA ILE A 84 0.34 6.10 24.40
C ILE A 84 -0.50 6.01 23.11
N GLY A 85 -1.81 6.26 23.21
CA GLY A 85 -2.73 6.19 22.10
C GLY A 85 -2.61 7.39 21.18
N PHE A 86 -2.51 8.60 21.75
CA PHE A 86 -2.40 9.83 20.96
C PHE A 86 -1.09 9.93 20.20
N ALA A 87 0.03 9.50 20.78
CA ALA A 87 1.31 9.51 20.09
C ALA A 87 1.31 8.53 18.90
N VAL A 88 0.77 7.31 19.10
CA VAL A 88 0.57 6.34 18.02
C VAL A 88 -0.35 6.90 16.93
N ALA A 89 -1.48 7.49 17.29
CA ALA A 89 -2.42 8.07 16.34
C ALA A 89 -1.80 9.24 15.55
N GLY A 90 -1.09 10.15 16.22
CA GLY A 90 -0.41 11.27 15.58
C GLY A 90 0.66 10.82 14.59
N ALA A 91 1.49 9.86 14.97
CA ALA A 91 2.50 9.29 14.08
C ALA A 91 1.87 8.51 12.92
N ALA A 92 0.83 7.72 13.18
CA ALA A 92 0.11 6.97 12.14
C ALA A 92 -0.49 7.91 11.08
N TRP A 93 -1.13 9.01 11.52
CA TRP A 93 -1.65 10.04 10.62
C TRP A 93 -0.53 10.70 9.80
N GLY A 94 0.55 11.15 10.44
CA GLY A 94 1.68 11.77 9.73
C GLY A 94 2.36 10.85 8.72
N LEU A 95 2.52 9.58 9.05
CA LEU A 95 3.05 8.56 8.13
C LEU A 95 2.05 8.24 7.01
N ALA A 96 0.75 8.27 7.27
CA ALA A 96 -0.28 8.02 6.25
C ALA A 96 -0.31 9.12 5.18
N GLU A 97 -0.06 10.38 5.54
CA GLU A 97 0.08 11.46 4.54
C GLU A 97 1.20 11.18 3.53
N TYR A 98 2.24 10.45 3.94
CA TYR A 98 3.31 10.06 3.03
C TYR A 98 3.04 8.73 2.31
N PHE A 99 2.78 7.66 3.07
CA PHE A 99 2.67 6.31 2.51
C PHE A 99 1.36 6.05 1.79
N THR A 100 0.26 6.66 2.24
CA THR A 100 -1.07 6.54 1.63
C THR A 100 -1.24 7.53 0.49
N ARG A 101 -0.97 8.83 0.72
CA ARG A 101 -1.25 9.88 -0.27
C ARG A 101 -0.24 9.94 -1.40
N GLU A 102 1.05 9.91 -1.06
CA GLU A 102 2.14 10.14 -2.03
C GLU A 102 2.65 8.84 -2.62
N ARG A 103 2.98 7.85 -1.78
CA ARG A 103 3.54 6.57 -2.24
C ARG A 103 2.50 5.52 -2.64
N ARG A 104 1.22 5.70 -2.30
CA ARG A 104 0.08 4.83 -2.64
C ARG A 104 0.31 3.34 -2.31
N MET A 105 1.00 3.05 -1.20
CA MET A 105 1.32 1.68 -0.76
C MET A 105 0.17 1.08 0.05
N ALA A 106 -0.40 -0.05 -0.37
CA ALA A 106 -1.63 -0.55 0.23
C ALA A 106 -1.43 -1.16 1.63
N LEU A 107 -0.42 -2.03 1.79
CA LEU A 107 -0.21 -2.78 3.04
C LEU A 107 0.19 -1.88 4.21
N PRO A 108 1.16 -0.95 4.07
CA PRO A 108 1.45 0.03 5.12
C PRO A 108 0.23 0.88 5.46
N SER A 109 -0.56 1.29 4.47
CA SER A 109 -1.74 2.15 4.68
C SER A 109 -2.81 1.47 5.54
N ILE A 110 -3.06 0.18 5.35
CA ILE A 110 -4.00 -0.58 6.19
C ILE A 110 -3.53 -0.60 7.64
N ILE A 111 -2.23 -0.85 7.87
CA ILE A 111 -1.65 -0.86 9.22
C ILE A 111 -1.77 0.52 9.87
N LEU A 112 -1.44 1.59 9.15
CA LEU A 112 -1.52 2.96 9.65
C LEU A 112 -2.96 3.37 9.99
N LEU A 113 -3.94 2.97 9.18
CA LEU A 113 -5.36 3.21 9.46
C LEU A 113 -5.79 2.54 10.77
N LEU A 114 -5.46 1.25 10.94
CA LEU A 114 -5.80 0.50 12.15
C LEU A 114 -5.09 1.09 13.38
N ALA A 115 -3.82 1.47 13.24
CA ALA A 115 -3.06 2.11 14.31
C ALA A 115 -3.64 3.48 14.69
N PHE A 116 -4.10 4.27 13.71
CA PHE A 116 -4.76 5.54 13.97
C PHE A 116 -6.07 5.35 14.75
N ALA A 117 -6.97 4.51 14.26
CA ALA A 117 -8.25 4.25 14.91
C ALA A 117 -8.07 3.63 16.31
N GLY A 118 -7.20 2.61 16.42
CA GLY A 118 -6.88 1.96 17.69
C GLY A 118 -6.19 2.91 18.68
N GLY A 119 -5.27 3.75 18.20
CA GLY A 119 -4.60 4.76 19.01
C GLY A 119 -5.57 5.79 19.59
N LEU A 120 -6.51 6.30 18.77
CA LEU A 120 -7.56 7.21 19.27
C LEU A 120 -8.46 6.51 20.30
N MET A 121 -8.92 5.30 20.00
CA MET A 121 -9.77 4.53 20.92
C MET A 121 -9.08 4.32 22.26
N LEU A 122 -7.81 3.90 22.26
CA LEU A 122 -7.04 3.70 23.49
C LEU A 122 -6.77 5.01 24.23
N GLY A 123 -6.32 6.05 23.53
CA GLY A 123 -5.98 7.34 24.14
C GLY A 123 -7.19 7.99 24.80
N PHE A 124 -8.32 8.05 24.09
CA PHE A 124 -9.57 8.56 24.68
C PHE A 124 -10.15 7.64 25.75
N GLY A 125 -10.04 6.33 25.60
CA GLY A 125 -10.51 5.37 26.61
C GLY A 125 -9.78 5.53 27.95
N ILE A 126 -8.44 5.64 27.91
CA ILE A 126 -7.63 5.88 29.11
C ILE A 126 -7.92 7.27 29.69
N LEU A 127 -8.05 8.29 28.84
CA LEU A 127 -8.35 9.65 29.28
C LEU A 127 -9.74 9.72 29.95
N PHE A 128 -10.72 9.01 29.40
CA PHE A 128 -12.05 8.89 29.98
C PHE A 128 -11.98 8.20 31.36
N ASP A 129 -11.27 7.07 31.46
CA ASP A 129 -11.10 6.36 32.74
C ASP A 129 -10.47 7.27 33.80
N PHE A 130 -9.43 8.05 33.45
CA PHE A 130 -8.81 9.03 34.36
C PHE A 130 -9.80 10.06 34.93
N PHE A 131 -10.76 10.56 34.13
CA PHE A 131 -11.71 11.57 34.58
C PHE A 131 -12.95 11.01 35.29
N PHE A 132 -13.38 9.80 34.93
CA PHE A 132 -14.67 9.25 35.34
C PHE A 132 -14.56 8.05 36.29
N ASN A 133 -13.36 7.48 36.47
CA ASN A 133 -13.11 6.31 37.31
C ASN A 133 -11.73 6.40 38.01
N PRO A 134 -11.56 7.36 38.94
CA PRO A 134 -10.28 7.68 39.57
C PRO A 134 -9.79 6.65 40.59
#